data_AF-A0A1G8C773-F1
#
_entry.id   AF-A0A1G8C773-F1
#
_cell.length_a   1.000
_cell.length_b   1.000
_cell.length_c   1.000
_cell.angle_alpha   90.00
_cell.angle_beta   90.00
_cell.angle_gamma   90.00
#
_symmetry.space_group_name_H-M   'P 1'
#
loop_
_entity.id
_entity.type
_entity.pdbx_description
1 polymer ?
#
loop_
_entity_poly.entity_id
_entity_poly.type
_entity_poly.pdbx_seq_one_letter_code
_entity_poly.pdbx_strand_id
1 'polypeptide(L)'
;MNIFDGIDKLINGNESAAILKEPVLLLKEQFAALYAQLSICRNQATALMEEISNLKMENENIKFENRKLRERIESFHNIKFENHKLRERIEDFHNSNPHEHACEHCGSTKLKLIRSRHSHIFEDLGVRNVLFTCDECGNELSVMIALPSS
;
A
#
# COMPACT_ATOMS: atom_id res chain seq x y z
N MET A 1 -47.59 -37.13 13.37
CA MET A 1 -48.50 -38.04 12.64
C MET A 1 -48.39 -37.66 11.18
N ASN A 2 -47.86 -38.54 10.33
CA ASN A 2 -47.62 -38.22 8.92
C ASN A 2 -48.99 -38.17 8.22
N ILE A 3 -49.24 -37.17 7.37
CA ILE A 3 -50.57 -36.98 6.74
C ILE A 3 -50.96 -38.23 5.92
N PHE A 4 -49.94 -38.93 5.41
CA PHE A 4 -50.05 -40.19 4.69
C PHE A 4 -50.48 -41.38 5.56
N ASP A 5 -50.17 -41.40 6.86
CA ASP A 5 -50.58 -42.49 7.78
C ASP A 5 -52.11 -42.50 7.97
N GLY A 6 -52.73 -41.32 7.96
CA GLY A 6 -54.19 -41.18 8.03
C GLY A 6 -54.87 -41.63 6.74
N ILE A 7 -54.27 -41.30 5.59
CA ILE A 7 -54.76 -41.68 4.26
C ILE A 7 -54.66 -43.21 4.08
N ASP A 8 -53.58 -43.84 4.51
CA ASP A 8 -53.42 -45.30 4.43
C ASP A 8 -54.47 -46.06 5.24
N LYS A 9 -54.82 -45.57 6.43
CA LYS A 9 -55.86 -46.18 7.27
C LYS A 9 -57.24 -46.11 6.60
N LEU A 10 -57.54 -45.00 5.93
CA LEU A 10 -58.81 -44.82 5.21
C LEU A 10 -58.90 -45.70 3.95
N ILE A 11 -57.79 -45.88 3.23
CA ILE A 11 -57.74 -46.73 2.02
C ILE A 11 -57.88 -48.22 2.37
N ASN A 12 -57.19 -48.68 3.42
CA ASN A 12 -57.22 -50.09 3.81
C ASN A 12 -58.54 -50.50 4.50
N GLY A 13 -59.31 -49.55 5.03
CA GLY A 13 -60.59 -49.81 5.72
C GLY A 13 -61.83 -49.82 4.80
N ASN A 14 -61.69 -49.53 3.50
CA ASN A 14 -62.80 -49.43 2.57
C ASN A 14 -62.44 -50.09 1.22
N GLU A 15 -63.09 -51.19 0.86
CA GLU A 15 -62.81 -51.96 -0.37
C GLU A 15 -62.90 -51.11 -1.65
N SER A 16 -63.83 -50.15 -1.69
CA SER A 16 -63.99 -49.20 -2.80
C SER A 16 -62.85 -48.19 -2.92
N ALA A 17 -62.08 -47.98 -1.84
CA ALA A 17 -60.96 -47.03 -1.81
C ALA A 17 -59.64 -47.65 -2.32
N ALA A 18 -59.60 -48.95 -2.60
CA ALA A 18 -58.41 -49.63 -3.11
C ALA A 18 -57.88 -49.03 -4.44
N ILE A 19 -58.75 -48.43 -5.24
CA ILE A 19 -58.41 -47.72 -6.50
C ILE A 19 -57.46 -46.53 -6.24
N LEU A 20 -57.51 -45.93 -5.04
CA LEU A 20 -56.70 -44.77 -4.66
C LEU A 20 -55.30 -45.14 -4.16
N LYS A 21 -54.97 -46.43 -4.02
CA LYS A 21 -53.71 -46.89 -3.43
C LYS A 21 -52.49 -46.47 -4.26
N GLU A 22 -52.51 -46.71 -5.57
CA GLU A 22 -51.37 -46.36 -6.44
C GLU A 22 -51.17 -44.85 -6.62
N PRO A 23 -52.23 -44.04 -6.85
CA PRO A 23 -52.10 -42.59 -6.84
C PRO A 23 -51.50 -42.05 -5.53
N VAL A 24 -51.85 -42.65 -4.40
CA VAL A 24 -51.35 -42.24 -3.08
C VAL A 24 -49.89 -42.65 -2.87
N LEU A 25 -49.47 -43.83 -3.35
CA LEU A 25 -48.06 -44.21 -3.36
C LEU A 25 -47.22 -43.28 -4.23
N LEU A 26 -47.67 -42.99 -5.46
CA LEU A 26 -47.03 -42.00 -6.34
C LEU A 26 -46.89 -40.64 -5.68
N LEU A 27 -47.94 -40.16 -4.99
CA LEU A 27 -47.91 -38.89 -4.28
C LEU A 27 -46.89 -38.90 -3.13
N LYS A 28 -46.75 -40.01 -2.40
CA LYS A 28 -45.72 -40.16 -1.36
C LYS A 28 -44.32 -40.09 -1.93
N GLU A 29 -44.06 -40.78 -3.04
CA GLU A 29 -42.76 -40.77 -3.71
C GLU A 29 -42.40 -39.35 -4.19
N GLN A 30 -43.35 -38.65 -4.82
CA GLN A 30 -43.17 -37.26 -5.23
C GLN A 30 -42.92 -36.34 -4.03
N PHE A 31 -43.66 -36.52 -2.94
CA PHE A 31 -43.47 -35.73 -1.72
C PHE A 31 -42.09 -35.97 -1.11
N ALA A 32 -41.64 -37.23 -1.05
CA ALA A 32 -40.30 -37.57 -0.56
C ALA A 32 -39.20 -36.96 -1.44
N ALA A 33 -39.36 -37.00 -2.76
CA ALA A 33 -38.42 -36.40 -3.70
C ALA A 33 -38.34 -34.87 -3.53
N LEU A 34 -39.49 -34.19 -3.41
CA LEU A 34 -39.54 -32.75 -3.16
C LEU A 34 -38.91 -32.38 -1.82
N TYR A 35 -39.15 -33.18 -0.77
CA TYR A 35 -38.55 -32.95 0.54
C TYR A 35 -37.02 -33.08 0.49
N ALA A 36 -36.50 -34.08 -0.23
CA ALA A 36 -35.07 -34.24 -0.44
C ALA A 36 -34.47 -33.04 -1.20
N GLN A 37 -35.12 -32.59 -2.27
CA GLN A 37 -34.68 -31.38 -3.01
C GLN A 37 -34.68 -30.13 -2.13
N LEU A 38 -35.70 -29.95 -1.28
CA LEU A 38 -35.78 -28.83 -0.35
C LEU A 38 -34.63 -28.87 0.68
N SER A 39 -34.28 -30.06 1.17
CA SER A 39 -33.12 -30.23 2.07
C SER A 39 -31.81 -29.89 1.37
N ILE A 40 -31.62 -30.31 0.11
CA ILE A 40 -30.43 -29.97 -0.69
C ILE A 40 -30.34 -28.45 -0.87
N CYS A 41 -31.45 -27.81 -1.28
CA CYS A 41 -31.51 -26.36 -1.46
C CYS A 41 -31.19 -25.59 -0.17
N ARG A 42 -31.69 -26.06 0.98
CA ARG A 42 -31.32 -25.49 2.29
C ARG A 42 -29.83 -25.58 2.57
N ASN A 43 -29.23 -26.74 2.33
CA ASN A 43 -27.80 -26.94 2.57
C ASN A 43 -26.94 -26.07 1.62
N GLN A 44 -27.37 -25.89 0.38
CA GLN A 44 -26.71 -24.99 -0.56
C GLN A 44 -26.83 -23.52 -0.10
N ALA A 45 -28.01 -23.11 0.37
CA ALA A 45 -28.22 -21.76 0.89
C ALA A 45 -27.34 -21.47 2.11
N THR A 46 -27.17 -22.44 3.03
CA THR A 46 -26.27 -22.28 4.18
C THR A 46 -24.80 -22.18 3.76
N ALA A 47 -24.36 -23.02 2.83
CA ALA A 47 -22.98 -22.96 2.31
C ALA A 47 -22.68 -21.61 1.63
N LEU A 48 -23.62 -21.09 0.82
CA LEU A 48 -23.48 -19.78 0.19
C LEU A 48 -23.45 -18.64 1.22
N MET A 49 -24.23 -18.73 2.30
CA MET A 49 -24.20 -17.74 3.38
C MET A 49 -22.84 -17.71 4.10
N GLU A 50 -22.23 -18.88 4.32
CA GLU A 50 -20.88 -18.99 4.89
C GLU A 50 -19.83 -18.40 3.95
N GLU A 51 -19.91 -18.70 2.65
CA GLU A 51 -19.01 -18.15 1.64
C GLU A 51 -19.10 -16.62 1.56
N ILE A 52 -20.32 -16.06 1.56
CA ILE A 52 -20.54 -14.62 1.61
C ILE A 52 -19.92 -14.00 2.87
N SER A 53 -20.02 -14.67 4.02
CA SER A 53 -19.40 -14.20 5.26
C SER A 53 -17.88 -14.16 5.16
N ASN A 54 -17.27 -15.22 4.62
CA ASN A 54 -15.83 -15.31 4.40
C ASN A 54 -15.33 -14.22 3.45
N LEU A 55 -15.99 -14.04 2.31
CA LEU A 55 -15.66 -13.00 1.33
C LEU A 55 -15.78 -11.58 1.92
N LYS A 56 -16.76 -11.35 2.80
CA LYS A 56 -16.87 -10.06 3.52
C LYS A 56 -15.67 -9.82 4.43
N MET A 57 -15.23 -10.83 5.18
CA MET A 57 -14.05 -10.72 6.05
C MET A 57 -12.78 -10.47 5.24
N GLU A 58 -12.60 -11.18 4.13
CA GLU A 58 -11.45 -10.99 3.24
C GLU A 58 -11.43 -9.58 2.64
N ASN A 59 -12.59 -9.06 2.21
CA ASN A 59 -12.70 -7.71 1.68
C ASN A 59 -12.33 -6.64 2.74
N GLU A 60 -12.78 -6.79 3.98
CA GLU A 60 -12.39 -5.87 5.06
C GLU A 60 -10.89 -5.93 5.37
N ASN A 61 -10.29 -7.13 5.32
CA ASN A 61 -8.84 -7.28 5.45
C ASN A 61 -8.08 -6.57 4.32
N ILE A 62 -8.53 -6.74 3.07
CA ILE A 62 -7.96 -6.06 1.90
C ILE A 62 -8.09 -4.54 2.03
N LYS A 63 -9.23 -4.02 2.49
CA LYS A 63 -9.41 -2.58 2.75
C LYS A 63 -8.44 -2.06 3.81
N PHE A 64 -8.20 -2.85 4.86
CA PHE A 64 -7.26 -2.49 5.91
C PHE A 64 -5.82 -2.43 5.40
N GLU A 65 -5.37 -3.43 4.66
CA GLU A 65 -4.02 -3.43 4.06
C GLU A 65 -3.86 -2.30 3.03
N ASN A 66 -4.89 -1.99 2.26
CA ASN A 66 -4.88 -0.83 1.36
C ASN A 66 -4.71 0.51 2.10
N ARG A 67 -5.31 0.67 3.29
CA ARG A 67 -5.10 1.88 4.12
C ARG A 67 -3.64 1.99 4.55
N LYS A 68 -3.05 0.92 5.08
CA LYS A 68 -1.63 0.90 5.48
C LYS A 68 -0.70 1.21 4.31
N LEU A 69 -0.98 0.68 3.12
CA LEU A 69 -0.17 0.95 1.94
C LEU A 69 -0.26 2.42 1.53
N ARG A 70 -1.45 3.04 1.61
CA ARG A 70 -1.61 4.48 1.36
C ARG A 70 -0.80 5.33 2.34
N GLU A 71 -0.85 5.01 3.63
CA GLU A 71 -0.05 5.70 4.66
C GLU A 71 1.46 5.58 4.38
N ARG A 72 1.92 4.39 3.96
CA ARG A 72 3.33 4.18 3.56
C ARG A 72 3.71 5.02 2.34
N ILE A 73 2.84 5.10 1.34
CA ILE A 73 3.06 5.92 0.14
C ILE A 73 3.16 7.40 0.52
N GLU A 74 2.29 7.90 1.40
CA GLU A 74 2.33 9.28 1.88
C GLU A 74 3.62 9.58 2.66
N SER A 75 4.01 8.68 3.56
CA SER A 75 5.29 8.77 4.27
C SER A 75 6.48 8.83 3.31
N PHE A 76 6.48 7.99 2.26
CA PHE A 76 7.52 8.00 1.24
C PHE A 76 7.56 9.31 0.46
N HIS A 77 6.41 9.87 0.09
CA HIS A 77 6.34 11.19 -0.56
C HIS A 77 6.92 12.29 0.33
N ASN A 78 6.61 12.29 1.62
CA ASN A 78 7.17 13.25 2.57
C ASN A 78 8.70 13.12 2.68
N ILE A 79 9.21 11.89 2.79
CA ILE A 79 10.66 11.63 2.82
C ILE A 79 11.32 12.10 1.53
N LYS A 80 10.68 11.87 0.37
CA LYS A 80 11.20 12.33 -0.92
C LYS A 80 11.27 13.86 -0.99
N PHE A 81 10.25 14.55 -0.48
CA PHE A 81 10.21 16.01 -0.41
C PHE A 81 11.32 16.57 0.50
N GLU A 82 11.47 16.02 1.70
CA GLU A 82 12.55 16.44 2.61
C GLU A 82 13.93 16.17 2.03
N ASN A 83 14.13 15.04 1.34
CA ASN A 83 15.38 14.78 0.62
C ASN A 83 15.65 15.79 -0.50
N HIS A 84 14.63 16.23 -1.23
CA HIS A 84 14.79 17.26 -2.25
C HIS A 84 15.24 18.58 -1.63
N LYS A 85 14.57 19.02 -0.56
CA LYS A 85 14.94 20.23 0.19
C LYS A 85 16.35 20.16 0.78
N LEU A 86 16.76 18.99 1.28
CA LEU A 86 18.13 18.78 1.75
C LEU A 86 19.15 18.86 0.62
N ARG A 87 18.83 18.35 -0.57
CA ARG A 87 19.70 18.47 -1.75
C ARG A 87 19.88 19.92 -2.17
N GLU A 88 18.81 20.71 -2.23
CA GLU A 88 18.88 22.14 -2.52
C GLU A 88 19.78 22.86 -1.51
N ARG A 89 19.60 22.61 -0.20
CA ARG A 89 20.46 23.19 0.85
C ARG A 89 21.94 22.80 0.71
N ILE A 90 22.22 21.56 0.31
CA ILE A 90 23.59 21.09 0.07
C ILE A 90 24.17 21.80 -1.16
N GLU A 91 23.39 21.96 -2.23
CA GLU A 91 23.80 22.70 -3.42
C GLU A 91 24.07 24.18 -3.09
N ASP A 92 23.20 24.83 -2.31
CA ASP A 92 23.40 26.19 -1.83
C ASP A 92 24.70 26.31 -1.01
N PHE A 93 24.97 25.35 -0.12
CA PHE A 93 26.20 25.33 0.67
C PHE A 93 27.45 25.14 -0.21
N HIS A 94 27.39 24.27 -1.22
CA HIS A 94 28.49 24.08 -2.17
C HIS A 94 28.68 25.27 -3.12
N ASN A 95 27.62 26.01 -3.44
CA ASN A 95 27.72 27.20 -4.28
C ASN A 95 27.91 28.48 -3.45
N SER A 96 28.01 28.35 -2.13
CA SER A 96 28.22 29.50 -1.25
C SER A 96 29.63 30.06 -1.43
N ASN A 97 29.69 31.33 -1.78
CA ASN A 97 30.88 32.17 -1.76
C ASN A 97 30.75 33.18 -0.60
N PRO A 98 30.93 32.74 0.67
CA PRO A 98 30.52 33.50 1.85
C PRO A 98 31.33 34.79 2.08
N HIS A 99 32.48 34.91 1.42
CA HIS A 99 33.35 36.09 1.50
C HIS A 99 33.36 36.89 0.18
N GLU A 100 32.38 36.63 -0.71
CA GLU A 100 32.20 37.33 -1.99
C GLU A 100 33.49 37.41 -2.83
N HIS A 101 34.27 36.33 -2.84
CA HIS A 101 35.46 36.25 -3.68
C HIS A 101 35.08 36.45 -5.15
N ALA A 102 35.88 37.22 -5.89
CA ALA A 102 35.67 37.43 -7.31
C ALA A 102 36.65 36.59 -8.12
N CYS A 103 36.21 36.07 -9.27
CA CYS A 103 37.10 35.43 -10.22
C CYS A 103 38.18 36.42 -10.69
N GLU A 104 39.45 36.04 -10.57
CA GLU A 104 40.58 36.88 -11.01
C GLU A 104 40.59 37.14 -12.52
N HIS A 105 39.89 36.31 -13.31
CA HIS A 105 39.86 36.45 -14.76
C HIS A 105 38.75 37.36 -15.29
N CYS A 106 37.52 37.21 -14.79
CA CYS A 106 36.35 37.93 -15.30
C CYS A 106 35.63 38.81 -14.27
N GLY A 107 36.07 38.80 -13.01
CA GLY A 107 35.46 39.57 -11.91
C GLY A 107 34.13 39.01 -11.39
N SER A 108 33.66 37.87 -11.92
CA SER A 108 32.40 37.26 -11.48
C SER A 108 32.48 36.72 -10.05
N THR A 109 31.45 36.96 -9.24
CA THR A 109 31.30 36.38 -7.89
C THR A 109 30.61 35.01 -7.90
N LYS A 110 30.16 34.54 -9.07
CA LYS A 110 29.55 33.22 -9.27
C LYS A 110 30.63 32.15 -9.28
N LEU A 111 31.02 31.76 -8.07
CA LEU A 111 32.06 30.78 -7.80
C LEU A 111 31.44 29.53 -7.18
N LYS A 112 31.75 28.38 -7.77
CA LYS A 112 31.31 27.07 -7.30
C LYS A 112 32.43 26.37 -6.55
N LEU A 113 32.18 25.96 -5.31
CA LEU A 113 33.19 25.24 -4.52
C LEU A 113 33.44 23.85 -5.10
N ILE A 114 34.69 23.57 -5.48
CA ILE A 114 35.11 22.24 -5.93
C ILE A 114 35.59 21.40 -4.74
N ARG A 115 36.49 21.98 -3.93
CA ARG A 115 37.19 21.26 -2.85
C ARG A 115 37.54 22.20 -1.71
N SER A 116 37.46 21.68 -0.49
CA SER A 116 38.00 22.31 0.72
C SER A 116 38.89 21.29 1.43
N ARG A 117 40.15 21.62 1.65
CA ARG A 117 41.13 20.75 2.34
C ARG A 117 41.82 21.54 3.44
N HIS A 118 42.23 20.87 4.51
CA HIS A 118 43.12 21.48 5.50
C HIS A 118 44.44 21.88 4.82
N SER A 119 44.95 23.06 5.16
CA SER A 119 46.26 23.47 4.68
C SER A 119 47.33 22.68 5.44
N HIS A 120 48.22 21.99 4.72
CA HIS A 120 49.35 21.27 5.31
C HIS A 120 50.34 22.19 6.04
N ILE A 121 50.31 23.50 5.77
CA ILE A 121 51.22 24.50 6.35
C ILE A 121 50.60 25.15 7.60
N PHE A 122 49.28 25.21 7.67
CA PHE A 122 48.52 25.94 8.70
C PHE A 122 47.45 25.06 9.37
N GLU A 123 47.72 23.76 9.48
CA GLU A 123 46.78 22.77 10.01
C GLU A 123 46.36 23.12 11.45
N ASP A 124 47.33 23.51 12.28
CA ASP A 124 47.14 23.91 13.68
C ASP A 124 46.34 25.22 13.85
N LEU A 125 46.24 26.03 12.79
CA LEU A 125 45.49 27.29 12.79
C LEU A 125 44.07 27.15 12.22
N GLY A 126 43.64 25.91 11.88
CA GLY A 126 42.32 25.66 11.33
C GLY A 126 42.10 26.25 9.92
N VAL A 127 43.17 26.61 9.22
CA VAL A 127 43.10 27.21 7.87
C VAL A 127 42.86 26.13 6.83
N ARG A 128 41.94 26.41 5.91
CA ARG A 128 41.63 25.54 4.78
C ARG A 128 41.99 26.17 3.44
N ASN A 129 42.53 25.36 2.55
CA ASN A 129 42.66 25.67 1.13
C ASN A 129 41.35 25.32 0.44
N VAL A 130 40.72 26.32 -0.16
CA VAL A 130 39.40 26.25 -0.75
C VAL A 130 39.52 26.57 -2.23
N LEU A 131 39.16 25.62 -3.08
CA LEU A 131 39.26 25.71 -4.54
C LEU A 131 37.85 25.90 -5.12
N PHE A 132 37.67 26.99 -5.86
CA PHE A 132 36.45 27.32 -6.59
C PHE A 132 36.66 27.21 -8.10
N THR A 133 35.59 26.99 -8.85
CA THR A 133 35.53 27.25 -10.30
C THR A 133 34.58 28.41 -10.56
N CYS A 134 34.94 29.30 -11.48
CA CYS A 134 34.03 30.34 -11.95
C CYS A 134 33.02 29.75 -12.94
N ASP A 135 31.72 29.90 -12.69
CA ASP A 135 30.68 29.39 -13.59
C ASP A 135 30.63 30.14 -14.94
N GLU A 136 31.15 31.37 -15.01
CA GLU A 136 31.07 32.20 -16.22
C GLU A 136 32.26 32.01 -17.17
N CYS A 137 33.47 31.75 -16.66
CA CYS A 137 34.67 31.58 -17.49
C CYS A 137 35.40 30.25 -17.31
N GLY A 138 34.97 29.41 -16.36
CA GLY A 138 35.56 28.10 -16.10
C GLY A 138 36.92 28.12 -15.39
N ASN A 139 37.47 29.30 -15.06
CA ASN A 139 38.75 29.39 -14.37
C ASN A 139 38.65 29.00 -12.90
N GLU A 140 39.71 28.39 -12.39
CA GLU A 140 39.82 27.99 -10.99
C GLU A 140 40.40 29.12 -10.12
N LEU A 141 39.87 29.27 -8.91
CA LEU A 141 40.35 30.21 -7.90
C LEU A 141 40.67 29.44 -6.61
N SER A 142 41.90 29.56 -6.10
CA SER A 142 42.31 28.95 -4.83
C SER A 142 42.46 30.00 -3.75
N VAL A 143 41.66 29.90 -2.68
CA VAL A 143 41.67 30.85 -1.55
C VAL A 143 41.99 30.11 -0.25
N MET A 144 42.82 30.73 0.60
CA MET A 144 43.02 30.27 1.97
C MET A 144 42.01 30.95 2.90
N ILE A 145 41.16 30.16 3.55
CA ILE A 145 40.14 30.65 4.47
C ILE A 145 40.46 30.14 5.87
N ALA A 146 40.64 31.06 6.82
CA ALA A 146 40.70 30.74 8.24
C ALA A 146 39.27 30.51 8.74
N LEU A 147 38.94 29.28 9.13
CA LEU A 147 37.64 29.03 9.77
C LEU A 147 37.75 29.43 11.24
N PRO A 148 36.84 30.27 11.77
CA PRO A 148 36.82 30.57 13.19
C PRO A 148 36.59 29.25 13.96
N SER A 149 37.49 28.96 14.91
CA SER A 149 37.35 27.85 15.85
C SER A 149 36.01 27.95 16.55
N SER A 150 35.21 26.87 16.41
CA SER A 150 33.88 26.71 17.03
C SER A 150 33.98 26.64 18.55
#